data_AF-A0A3M1WQD2-F1
#
_entry.id   AF-A0A3M1WQD2-F1
#
_cell.length_a   1.000
_cell.length_b   1.000
_cell.length_c   1.000
_cell.angle_alpha   90.00
_cell.angle_beta   90.00
_cell.angle_gamma   90.00
#
_symmetry.space_group_name_H-M   'P 1'
#
loop_
_entity.id
_entity.type
_entity.pdbx_description
1 polymer ?
#
loop_
_entity_poly.entity_id
_entity_poly.type
_entity_poly.pdbx_seq_one_letter_code
_entity_poly.pdbx_strand_id
1 'polypeptide(L)' 'LVQQGTTPHQRVWRATLETLPQVVAENDIKPPTLIIVGEVVGLQDKLQWFEPMIDADTPTSSFTGSRETI' A
#
# COMPACT_ATOMS: atom_id res chain seq x y z
N LEU A 1 -9.90 -2.88 -0.03
CA LEU A 1 -9.22 -3.14 -1.31
C LEU A 1 -7.87 -3.78 -1.02
N VAL A 2 -7.50 -4.81 -1.78
CA VAL A 2 -6.19 -5.47 -1.71
C VAL A 2 -5.59 -5.47 -3.11
N GLN A 3 -4.49 -4.76 -3.32
CA GLN A 3 -3.75 -4.71 -4.58
C GLN A 3 -2.52 -5.62 -4.48
N GLN A 4 -2.21 -6.31 -5.60
CA GLN A 4 -1.07 -7.23 -5.68
C GLN A 4 -1.00 -8.19 -4.47
N GLY A 5 -2.14 -8.83 -4.17
CA GLY A 5 -2.26 -9.74 -3.04
C GLY A 5 -1.23 -10.87 -3.09
N THR A 6 -0.73 -11.31 -1.93
CA THR A 6 0.31 -12.36 -1.78
C THR A 6 1.66 -12.04 -2.42
N THR A 7 1.88 -10.78 -2.82
CA THR A 7 3.17 -10.30 -3.33
C THR A 7 3.87 -9.40 -2.30
N PRO A 8 5.19 -9.19 -2.44
CA PRO A 8 5.92 -8.17 -1.68
C PRO A 8 5.32 -6.77 -1.79
N HIS A 9 4.70 -6.43 -2.93
CA HIS A 9 4.13 -5.11 -3.19
C HIS A 9 2.67 -4.97 -2.73
N GLN A 10 2.20 -5.86 -1.85
CA GLN A 10 0.79 -5.86 -1.45
C GLN A 10 0.41 -4.57 -0.74
N ARG A 11 -0.63 -3.89 -1.24
CA ARG A 11 -1.21 -2.70 -0.61
C ARG A 11 -2.65 -2.96 -0.21
N VAL A 12 -3.01 -2.55 1.00
CA VAL A 12 -4.35 -2.78 1.57
C VAL A 12 -4.94 -1.43 1.99
N TRP A 13 -6.13 -1.13 1.45
CA TRP A 13 -6.91 0.04 1.84
C TRP A 13 -8.24 -0.37 2.43
N ARG A 14 -8.65 0.30 3.51
CA ARG A 14 -9.99 0.18 4.08
C ARG A 14 -10.82 1.40 3.72
N ALA A 15 -12.03 1.13 3.25
CA ALA A 15 -12.99 2.15 2.89
C ALA A 15 -14.40 1.61 3.16
N THR A 16 -15.36 2.49 3.39
CA THR A 16 -16.78 2.15 3.32
C THR A 16 -17.23 2.22 1.86
N LEU A 17 -18.43 1.72 1.54
CA LEU A 17 -18.97 1.85 0.19
C LEU A 17 -19.10 3.33 -0.25
N GLU A 18 -19.36 4.22 0.71
CA GLU A 18 -19.47 5.66 0.47
C GLU A 18 -18.10 6.30 0.17
N THR A 19 -17.04 5.90 0.89
CA THR A 19 -15.70 6.49 0.74
C THR A 19 -14.83 5.81 -0.31
N LEU A 20 -15.24 4.63 -0.81
CA LEU A 20 -14.46 3.86 -1.79
C LEU A 20 -14.10 4.63 -3.06
N PRO A 21 -15.00 5.40 -3.71
CA PRO A 21 -14.63 6.17 -4.90
C PRO A 21 -13.55 7.21 -4.62
N GLN A 22 -13.63 7.89 -3.48
CA GLN A 22 -12.64 8.88 -3.06
C GLN A 22 -11.27 8.22 -2.80
N VAL A 23 -11.27 7.10 -2.06
CA VAL A 23 -10.04 6.35 -1.75
C VAL A 23 -9.35 5.85 -3.02
N VAL A 24 -10.12 5.38 -4.01
CA VAL A 24 -9.57 4.95 -5.31
C VAL A 24 -8.93 6.12 -6.06
N ALA A 25 -9.58 7.28 -6.09
CA ALA A 25 -9.08 8.46 -6.79
C ALA A 25 -7.81 9.04 -6.14
N GLU A 26 -7.75 9.08 -4.81
CA GLU A 26 -6.61 9.62 -4.07
C GLU A 26 -5.36 8.73 -4.12
N ASN A 27 -5.53 7.41 -4.26
CA ASN A 27 -4.44 6.44 -4.15
C ASN A 27 -3.96 5.87 -5.49
N ASP A 28 -4.45 6.38 -6.63
CA ASP A 28 -4.14 5.90 -8.00
C ASP A 28 -4.11 4.36 -8.08
N ILE A 29 -5.18 3.71 -7.58
CA ILE A 29 -5.21 2.25 -7.42
C ILE A 29 -5.23 1.59 -8.80
N LYS A 30 -4.12 0.95 -9.18
CA LYS A 30 -3.94 0.24 -10.45
C LYS A 30 -4.36 -1.24 -10.39
N PRO A 31 -4.83 -1.81 -11.50
CA PRO A 31 -4.97 -3.26 -11.62
C PRO A 31 -3.61 -3.97 -11.47
N PRO A 32 -3.57 -5.23 -10.96
CA PRO A 32 -4.68 -6.05 -10.45
C PRO A 32 -5.04 -5.73 -8.98
N THR A 33 -6.34 -5.56 -8.70
CA THR A 33 -6.88 -5.25 -7.36
C THR A 33 -8.13 -6.07 -7.05
N LEU A 34 -8.25 -6.57 -5.81
CA LEU A 34 -9.40 -7.28 -5.25
C LEU A 34 -10.20 -6.37 -4.30
N ILE A 35 -11.54 -6.39 -4.40
CA ILE A 35 -12.45 -5.68 -3.49
C ILE A 35 -13.20 -6.72 -2.64
N ILE A 36 -13.19 -6.52 -1.32
CA ILE A 36 -13.89 -7.36 -0.33
C ILE A 36 -14.89 -6.45 0.38
N VAL A 37 -16.17 -6.86 0.43
CA VAL A 37 -17.28 -6.09 1.02
C VAL A 37 -18.00 -6.96 2.06
N GLY A 38 -18.36 -6.36 3.20
CA GLY A 38 -19.11 -7.00 4.27
C GLY A 38 -18.39 -7.01 5.60
N GLU A 39 -19.03 -7.58 6.63
CA GLU A 39 -18.51 -7.63 8.01
C GLU A 39 -17.14 -8.31 8.13
N VAL A 40 -16.81 -9.19 7.17
CA VAL A 40 -15.52 -9.88 7.04
C VAL A 40 -14.34 -8.91 6.94
N VAL A 41 -14.55 -7.65 6.49
CA VAL A 41 -13.50 -6.62 6.45
C VAL A 41 -13.00 -6.28 7.86
N GLY A 42 -13.85 -6.37 8.88
CA GLY A 42 -13.45 -6.15 10.28
C GLY A 42 -12.59 -7.28 10.87
N LEU A 43 -12.62 -8.47 10.26
CA LEU A 43 -11.74 -9.58 10.66
C LEU A 43 -10.31 -9.39 10.18
N GLN A 44 -10.09 -8.53 9.19
CA GLN A 44 -8.77 -8.28 8.64
C GLN A 44 -7.81 -7.77 9.72
N ASP A 45 -8.25 -6.97 10.70
CA ASP A 45 -7.43 -6.55 11.86
C ASP A 45 -6.87 -7.73 12.66
N LYS A 46 -7.70 -8.75 12.86
CA LYS A 46 -7.37 -9.90 13.69
C LYS A 46 -6.49 -10.91 12.96
N LEU A 47 -6.43 -10.81 11.63
CA LEU A 47 -5.80 -11.78 10.72
C LEU A 47 -4.68 -11.13 9.89
N GLN A 48 -4.08 -10.02 10.32
CA GLN A 48 -2.93 -9.38 9.65
C GLN A 48 -1.63 -10.18 9.83
N TRP A 49 -1.60 -11.43 9.38
CA TRP A 49 -0.43 -12.30 9.51
C TRP A 49 0.55 -12.17 8.33
N PHE A 50 0.17 -11.48 7.25
CA PHE A 50 1.01 -11.27 6.07
C PHE A 50 1.66 -9.88 6.09
N GLU A 51 2.99 -9.85 6.14
CA GLU A 51 3.81 -8.64 6.08
C GLU A 51 4.47 -8.52 4.69
N PRO A 52 4.05 -7.58 3.83
CA PRO A 52 4.72 -7.30 2.57
C PRO A 52 6.12 -6.71 2.79
N MET A 53 7.11 -7.15 1.99
CA MET A 53 8.46 -6.58 2.03
C MET A 53 8.42 -5.16 1.46
N ILE A 54 8.82 -4.18 2.28
CA ILE A 54 8.88 -2.77 1.87
C ILE A 54 9.96 -2.63 0.79
N ASP A 55 9.57 -2.30 -0.44
CA ASP A 55 10.54 -1.90 -1.45
C ASP A 55 11.13 -0.54 -1.10
N ALA A 56 12.46 -0.48 -1.15
CA ALA A 56 13.25 0.71 -0.91
C ALA A 56 13.15 1.76 -2.03
N ASP A 57 12.05 1.83 -2.79
CA ASP A 57 11.80 2.94 -3.73
C ASP A 57 11.27 4.19 -3.01
N THR A 58 11.87 4.45 -1.85
CA THR A 58 11.87 5.78 -1.25
C THR A 58 12.84 6.61 -2.10
N PRO A 59 12.42 7.72 -2.75
CA PRO A 59 13.37 8.60 -3.41
C PRO A 59 14.38 9.05 -2.35
N THR A 60 15.61 8.58 -2.49
CA THR A 60 16.75 8.94 -1.65
C THR A 60 16.98 10.44 -1.83
N SER A 61 16.31 11.25 -1.00
CA SER A 61 16.58 12.67 -0.86
C SER A 61 17.39 12.86 0.41
N SER A 62 18.72 12.79 0.27
CA SER A 62 19.63 13.49 1.17
C SER A 62 20.84 14.00 0.38
N PHE A 63 20.66 15.21 -0.14
CA PHE A 63 21.58 16.35 -0.06
C PHE A 63 23.08 16.12 -0.29
N THR A 64 23.55 16.70 -1.40
CA THR A 64 24.85 17.32 -1.67
C THR A 64 25.66 17.76 -0.44
N GLY A 65 26.91 17.31 -0.34
CA GLY A 65 27.91 17.92 0.56
C GLY A 65 29.28 17.22 0.56
N SER A 66 30.27 17.92 -0.01
CA SER A 66 31.71 17.84 0.27
C SER A 66 32.61 16.93 -0.57
N ARG A 67 33.50 17.64 -1.28
CA ARG A 67 34.76 17.24 -1.90
C ARG A 67 35.73 16.71 -0.83
N GLU A 68 36.66 15.82 -1.22
CA GLU A 68 38.08 15.70 -0.83
C GLU A 68 38.53 14.22 -1.02
N THR A 69 39.29 13.91 -2.07
CA THR A 69 40.77 13.79 -2.12
C THR A 69 41.23 12.33 -1.92
N ILE A 70 41.76 11.71 -2.98
CA ILE A 70 43.11 11.13 -3.15
C ILE A 70 43.23 10.65 -4.60
#